data_AF-A0A673BB36-F1
#
_entry.id   AF-A0A673BB36-F1
#
_cell.length_a   1.000
_cell.length_b   1.000
_cell.length_c   1.000
_cell.angle_alpha   90.00
_cell.angle_beta   90.00
_cell.angle_gamma   90.00
#
_symmetry.space_group_name_H-M   'P 1'
#
loop_
_entity.id
_entity.type
_entity.pdbx_description
1 polymer ?
#
loop_
_entity_poly.entity_id
_entity_poly.type
_entity_poly.pdbx_seq_one_letter_code
_entity_poly.pdbx_strand_id
1 'polypeptide(L)'
;MRFHRVNVVFLVFLLCLNWTWAQEKNGGYDESKFAEETDERSEINDNRQKNISPDIWTELKELRDMVIKQEMPLGFYHMDVLTVLETRLSCSQTEVEELKRENAGKYLLKHKYELRSLKYLFRQSPRLIDISNTCVWLYMVNVSFSTDLRDRITASENKSTVLESRLSSSETEVEELKRENAERPKVAFSFALTDAGRIGPFNTDITLKFTKVFTNFGQAYNPNTGIFIAPTRGVYYFRFSAMNNNRNAWLGVKLYLNDKKIALNDDIKSVGNIRVTNAYVLQLEKGDVVYLVLRTGHAIFDDYNNHTTFSGFLLFPV
;
A
#
# COMPACT_ATOMS: atom_id res chain seq x y z
N MET A 1 32.40 5.61 -21.05
CA MET A 1 32.58 6.42 -22.29
C MET A 1 31.61 5.95 -23.36
N ARG A 2 30.82 6.90 -23.89
CA ARG A 2 30.17 6.94 -25.22
C ARG A 2 29.23 5.79 -25.65
N PHE A 3 27.97 5.77 -25.19
CA PHE A 3 26.84 5.23 -25.98
C PHE A 3 25.43 5.76 -25.58
N HIS A 4 25.34 6.89 -24.85
CA HIS A 4 24.07 7.42 -24.34
C HIS A 4 23.68 8.82 -24.85
N ARG A 5 24.40 9.40 -25.81
CA ARG A 5 24.10 10.74 -26.36
C ARG A 5 23.48 10.74 -27.77
N VAL A 6 23.32 9.60 -28.42
CA VAL A 6 22.81 9.53 -29.80
C VAL A 6 21.28 9.38 -29.87
N ASN A 7 20.63 8.80 -28.85
CA ASN A 7 19.18 8.53 -28.89
C ASN A 7 18.29 9.73 -28.51
N VAL A 8 18.76 10.67 -27.68
CA VAL A 8 17.95 11.83 -27.28
C VAL A 8 17.84 12.86 -28.42
N VAL A 9 18.89 13.00 -29.24
CA VAL A 9 18.89 13.91 -30.39
C VAL A 9 17.97 13.40 -31.51
N PHE A 10 17.84 12.08 -31.68
CA PHE A 10 16.95 11.46 -32.67
C PHE A 10 15.46 11.58 -32.29
N LEU A 11 15.14 11.51 -30.99
CA LEU A 11 13.78 11.69 -30.48
C LEU A 11 13.30 13.14 -30.50
N VAL A 12 14.20 14.12 -30.34
CA VAL A 12 13.87 15.55 -30.47
C VAL A 12 13.64 15.95 -31.93
N PHE A 13 14.40 15.39 -32.89
CA PHE A 13 14.18 15.61 -34.32
C PHE A 13 12.85 15.03 -34.83
N LEU A 14 12.39 13.91 -34.26
CA LEU A 14 11.10 13.28 -34.60
C LEU A 14 9.88 14.03 -34.03
N LEU A 15 10.05 14.83 -32.98
CA LEU A 15 8.98 15.68 -32.42
C LEU A 15 8.89 17.03 -33.15
N CYS A 16 9.99 17.60 -33.64
CA CYS A 16 9.97 18.86 -34.40
C CYS A 16 9.36 18.76 -35.80
N LEU A 17 9.38 17.57 -36.44
CA LEU A 17 8.77 17.35 -37.76
C LEU A 17 7.25 17.12 -37.73
N ASN A 18 6.64 16.97 -36.55
CA ASN A 18 5.21 16.74 -36.38
C ASN A 18 4.41 17.98 -35.94
N TRP A 19 5.05 19.16 -35.83
CA TRP A 19 4.39 20.41 -35.39
C TRP A 19 4.28 21.51 -36.44
N THR A 20 4.81 21.33 -37.65
CA THR A 20 4.71 22.33 -38.73
C THR A 20 3.57 22.06 -39.73
N TRP A 21 2.52 21.34 -39.31
CA TRP A 21 1.33 21.11 -40.13
C TRP A 21 0.02 21.28 -39.34
N ALA A 22 -0.02 22.32 -38.52
CA ALA A 22 -1.26 22.82 -37.92
C ALA A 22 -1.20 24.34 -37.81
N GLN A 23 -2.17 24.99 -38.47
CA GLN A 23 -2.50 26.42 -38.48
C GLN A 23 -1.78 27.31 -39.49
N GLU A 24 -2.46 27.51 -40.63
CA GLU A 24 -2.63 28.85 -41.20
C GLU A 24 -3.93 28.89 -42.03
N LYS A 25 -4.98 29.55 -41.52
CA LYS A 25 -6.00 30.33 -42.27
C LYS A 25 -6.95 31.04 -41.30
N ASN A 26 -6.82 32.36 -41.27
CA ASN A 26 -7.85 33.41 -41.04
C ASN A 26 -7.02 34.70 -40.96
N GLY A 27 -7.10 35.66 -41.88
CA GLY A 27 -8.26 36.27 -42.53
C GLY A 27 -8.14 37.78 -42.27
N GLY A 28 -8.38 38.62 -43.27
CA GLY A 28 -8.46 40.08 -43.05
C GLY A 28 -8.02 40.92 -44.24
N TYR A 29 -8.99 41.30 -45.06
CA TYR A 29 -9.00 42.55 -45.83
C TYR A 29 -9.12 43.73 -44.86
N ASP A 30 -8.43 44.86 -45.11
CA ASP A 30 -9.12 46.12 -45.39
C ASP A 30 -8.20 47.23 -45.94
N GLU A 31 -8.81 48.07 -46.77
CA GLU A 31 -8.25 49.10 -47.65
C GLU A 31 -7.76 50.38 -46.94
N SER A 32 -6.82 51.08 -47.60
CA SER A 32 -6.45 52.46 -47.29
C SER A 32 -7.29 53.46 -48.11
N LYS A 33 -8.00 54.37 -47.43
CA LYS A 33 -8.56 55.62 -47.95
C LYS A 33 -7.48 56.61 -48.37
N PHE A 34 -7.71 57.35 -49.45
CA PHE A 34 -7.32 58.76 -49.55
C PHE A 34 -8.38 59.56 -50.34
N ALA A 35 -8.71 60.72 -49.77
CA ALA A 35 -9.51 61.82 -50.32
C ALA A 35 -8.75 62.48 -51.49
N GLU A 36 -9.28 63.38 -52.33
CA GLU A 36 -10.21 64.47 -52.05
C GLU A 36 -10.67 65.12 -53.38
N GLU A 37 -11.83 65.77 -53.31
CA GLU A 37 -12.45 66.69 -54.27
C GLU A 37 -11.49 67.75 -54.86
N THR A 38 -11.85 68.32 -56.02
CA THR A 38 -12.26 69.74 -56.05
C THR A 38 -12.81 70.22 -57.39
N ASP A 39 -13.57 71.29 -57.21
CA ASP A 39 -14.77 71.71 -57.88
C ASP A 39 -14.54 72.68 -59.03
N GLU A 40 -15.63 72.89 -59.74
CA GLU A 40 -15.91 73.81 -60.82
C GLU A 40 -15.52 75.27 -60.52
N ARG A 41 -14.89 75.96 -61.49
CA ARG A 41 -15.51 76.79 -62.56
C ARG A 41 -16.02 78.14 -62.06
N SER A 42 -16.11 79.06 -63.01
CA SER A 42 -16.91 80.29 -63.04
C SER A 42 -16.03 81.55 -63.02
N GLU A 43 -16.24 82.57 -63.85
CA GLU A 43 -17.21 82.77 -64.92
C GLU A 43 -16.98 84.18 -65.52
N ILE A 44 -17.59 84.40 -66.69
CA ILE A 44 -18.20 85.67 -67.16
C ILE A 44 -17.24 86.68 -67.84
N ASN A 45 -17.29 86.80 -69.18
CA ASN A 45 -18.28 87.51 -70.02
C ASN A 45 -17.99 89.03 -70.10
N ASP A 46 -17.67 89.55 -71.30
CA ASP A 46 -18.63 90.26 -72.16
C ASP A 46 -17.93 91.17 -73.21
N ASN A 47 -18.63 91.31 -74.32
CA ASN A 47 -18.34 91.97 -75.59
C ASN A 47 -17.64 93.35 -75.56
N ARG A 48 -16.60 93.51 -76.39
CA ARG A 48 -16.66 94.28 -77.66
C ARG A 48 -15.32 94.36 -78.40
N GLN A 49 -15.41 94.11 -79.71
CA GLN A 49 -14.50 94.56 -80.78
C GLN A 49 -13.08 93.98 -80.86
N LYS A 50 -12.82 93.39 -82.03
CA LYS A 50 -11.53 93.16 -82.70
C LYS A 50 -10.82 91.84 -82.39
N ASN A 51 -10.88 90.97 -83.40
CA ASN A 51 -9.75 90.19 -83.93
C ASN A 51 -8.94 89.32 -82.96
N ILE A 52 -9.01 87.99 -83.22
CA ILE A 52 -7.99 86.94 -82.99
C ILE A 52 -8.17 86.07 -81.70
N SER A 53 -8.25 84.73 -81.94
CA SER A 53 -8.03 83.55 -81.07
C SER A 53 -9.21 82.93 -80.25
N PRO A 54 -9.38 81.57 -80.23
CA PRO A 54 -10.32 80.86 -79.34
C PRO A 54 -9.77 80.69 -77.90
N ASP A 55 -10.66 80.50 -76.92
CA ASP A 55 -10.45 80.61 -75.46
C ASP A 55 -9.92 79.31 -74.77
N ILE A 56 -8.80 79.43 -74.03
CA ILE A 56 -7.89 78.36 -73.52
C ILE A 56 -8.52 77.46 -72.43
N TRP A 57 -9.53 77.96 -71.72
CA TRP A 57 -10.14 77.22 -70.60
C TRP A 57 -10.93 75.98 -71.03
N THR A 58 -11.38 75.92 -72.28
CA THR A 58 -12.09 74.75 -72.83
C THR A 58 -11.13 73.60 -73.08
N GLU A 59 -9.95 73.89 -73.62
CA GLU A 59 -8.92 72.88 -73.91
C GLU A 59 -8.34 72.27 -72.62
N LEU A 60 -8.17 73.06 -71.55
CA LEU A 60 -7.64 72.57 -70.27
C LEU A 60 -8.59 71.62 -69.54
N LYS A 61 -9.92 71.87 -69.59
CA LYS A 61 -10.91 70.98 -68.98
C LYS A 61 -11.02 69.67 -69.77
N GLU A 62 -10.96 69.73 -71.10
CA GLU A 62 -10.90 68.54 -71.96
C GLU A 62 -9.63 67.71 -71.76
N LEU A 63 -8.48 68.37 -71.54
CA LEU A 63 -7.23 67.68 -71.23
C LEU A 63 -7.27 66.96 -69.88
N ARG A 64 -7.79 67.60 -68.82
CA ARG A 64 -7.95 66.95 -67.50
C ARG A 64 -8.85 65.72 -67.60
N ASP A 65 -10.00 65.86 -68.24
CA ASP A 65 -10.96 64.77 -68.35
C ASP A 65 -10.45 63.67 -69.31
N MET A 66 -9.61 63.99 -70.31
CA MET A 66 -8.87 62.99 -71.10
C MET A 66 -7.82 62.24 -70.29
N VAL A 67 -7.07 62.91 -69.42
CA VAL A 67 -6.02 62.27 -68.61
C VAL A 67 -6.64 61.29 -67.59
N ILE A 68 -7.72 61.68 -66.92
CA ILE A 68 -8.44 60.78 -66.00
C ILE A 68 -9.03 59.57 -66.77
N LYS A 69 -9.51 59.79 -68.00
CA LYS A 69 -10.00 58.74 -68.89
C LYS A 69 -8.88 57.85 -69.46
N GLN A 70 -7.62 58.29 -69.42
CA GLN A 70 -6.43 57.51 -69.80
C GLN A 70 -5.79 56.77 -68.62
N GLU A 71 -5.92 57.26 -67.37
CA GLU A 71 -5.46 56.53 -66.17
C GLU A 71 -6.37 55.36 -65.77
N MET A 72 -7.69 55.50 -65.88
CA MET A 72 -8.63 54.39 -65.65
C MET A 72 -8.32 53.11 -66.46
N PRO A 73 -8.05 53.17 -67.78
CA PRO A 73 -7.74 51.97 -68.56
C PRO A 73 -6.38 51.36 -68.23
N LEU A 74 -5.36 52.15 -67.83
CA LEU A 74 -4.05 51.59 -67.46
C LEU A 74 -4.12 50.69 -66.22
N GLY A 75 -4.92 51.05 -65.22
CA GLY A 75 -5.17 50.20 -64.04
C GLY A 75 -5.90 48.91 -64.40
N PHE A 76 -6.86 48.98 -65.32
CA PHE A 76 -7.59 47.81 -65.85
C PHE A 76 -6.67 46.85 -66.60
N TYR A 77 -5.79 47.36 -67.47
CA TYR A 77 -4.83 46.52 -68.20
C TYR A 77 -3.79 45.89 -67.26
N HIS A 78 -3.35 46.59 -66.21
CA HIS A 78 -2.43 46.02 -65.23
C HIS A 78 -3.11 44.93 -64.38
N MET A 79 -4.37 45.13 -64.00
CA MET A 79 -5.17 44.15 -63.27
C MET A 79 -5.47 42.91 -64.14
N ASP A 80 -5.77 43.08 -65.42
CA ASP A 80 -5.97 41.97 -66.37
C ASP A 80 -4.68 41.16 -66.58
N VAL A 81 -3.53 41.84 -66.68
CA VAL A 81 -2.24 41.14 -66.81
C VAL A 81 -1.85 40.44 -65.50
N LEU A 82 -2.07 41.07 -64.34
CA LEU A 82 -1.83 40.46 -63.03
C LEU A 82 -2.72 39.23 -62.81
N THR A 83 -4.01 39.32 -63.10
CA THR A 83 -4.93 38.18 -62.98
C THR A 83 -4.58 37.05 -63.95
N VAL A 84 -4.13 37.36 -65.17
CA VAL A 84 -3.61 36.35 -66.12
C VAL A 84 -2.31 35.71 -65.63
N LEU A 85 -1.41 36.47 -65.01
CA LEU A 85 -0.18 35.92 -64.45
C LEU A 85 -0.44 35.08 -63.19
N GLU A 86 -1.35 35.51 -62.31
CA GLU A 86 -1.76 34.75 -61.13
C GLU A 86 -2.45 33.44 -61.51
N THR A 87 -3.36 33.46 -62.49
CA THR A 87 -3.97 32.24 -63.01
C THR A 87 -2.96 31.31 -63.65
N ARG A 88 -1.98 31.84 -64.41
CA ARG A 88 -0.89 31.03 -64.97
C ARG A 88 0.04 30.46 -63.89
N LEU A 89 0.40 31.25 -62.88
CA LEU A 89 1.22 30.80 -61.76
C LEU A 89 0.51 29.72 -60.95
N SER A 90 -0.78 29.91 -60.67
CA SER A 90 -1.62 28.90 -60.01
C SER A 90 -1.72 27.63 -60.85
N CYS A 91 -1.91 27.75 -62.17
CA CYS A 91 -1.98 26.61 -63.09
C CYS A 91 -0.64 25.83 -63.11
N SER A 92 0.48 26.55 -63.20
CA SER A 92 1.81 25.93 -63.16
C SER A 92 2.13 25.29 -61.80
N GLN A 93 1.72 25.91 -60.69
CA GLN A 93 1.84 25.31 -59.36
C GLN A 93 1.04 24.01 -59.23
N THR A 94 -0.21 23.99 -59.73
CA THR A 94 -1.01 22.76 -59.73
C THR A 94 -0.37 21.66 -60.55
N GLU A 95 0.21 21.99 -61.70
CA GLU A 95 0.90 21.04 -62.57
C GLU A 95 2.17 20.48 -61.91
N VAL A 96 2.96 21.32 -61.23
CA VAL A 96 4.14 20.88 -60.47
C VAL A 96 3.75 19.93 -59.33
N GLU A 97 2.67 20.23 -58.60
CA GLU A 97 2.18 19.35 -57.54
C GLU A 97 1.62 18.02 -58.08
N GLU A 98 1.00 18.04 -59.26
CA GLU A 98 0.54 16.83 -59.95
C GLU A 98 1.73 15.96 -60.40
N LEU A 99 2.77 16.57 -61.00
CA LEU A 99 4.00 15.87 -61.38
C LEU A 99 4.74 15.29 -60.18
N LYS A 100 4.82 16.01 -59.05
CA LYS A 100 5.38 15.47 -57.79
C LYS A 100 4.60 14.26 -57.32
N ARG A 101 3.26 14.31 -57.37
CA ARG A 101 2.37 13.21 -56.97
C ARG A 101 2.54 12.00 -57.88
N GLU A 102 2.62 12.21 -59.20
CA GLU A 102 2.85 11.15 -60.18
C GLU A 102 4.21 10.48 -59.96
N ASN A 103 5.26 11.27 -59.70
CA ASN A 103 6.60 10.76 -59.47
C ASN A 103 6.66 9.94 -58.17
N ALA A 104 6.03 10.42 -57.08
CA ALA A 104 5.88 9.65 -55.84
C ALA A 104 5.13 8.33 -56.06
N GLY A 105 4.07 8.34 -56.87
CA GLY A 105 3.35 7.14 -57.28
C GLY A 105 4.23 6.12 -58.00
N LYS A 106 5.12 6.58 -58.90
CA LYS A 106 6.08 5.73 -59.62
C LYS A 106 7.09 5.05 -58.69
N TYR A 107 7.63 5.77 -57.68
CA TYR A 107 8.55 5.17 -56.70
C TYR A 107 7.87 4.10 -55.84
N LEU A 108 6.65 4.38 -55.35
CA LEU A 108 5.87 3.41 -54.57
C LEU A 108 5.55 2.15 -55.38
N LEU A 109 5.17 2.34 -56.65
CA LEU A 109 4.86 1.24 -57.55
C LEU A 109 6.11 0.39 -57.81
N LYS A 110 7.26 1.01 -58.05
CA LYS A 110 8.56 0.33 -58.22
C LYS A 110 8.92 -0.53 -57.01
N HIS A 111 8.85 0.01 -55.80
CA HIS A 111 9.11 -0.77 -54.59
C HIS A 111 8.12 -1.91 -54.38
N LYS A 112 6.85 -1.72 -54.74
CA LYS A 112 5.84 -2.79 -54.69
C LYS A 112 6.19 -3.93 -55.65
N TYR A 113 6.68 -3.62 -56.85
CA TYR A 113 7.17 -4.63 -57.80
C TYR A 113 8.42 -5.34 -57.30
N GLU A 114 9.40 -4.62 -56.75
CA GLU A 114 10.61 -5.21 -56.17
C GLU A 114 10.27 -6.17 -55.03
N LEU A 115 9.38 -5.78 -54.11
CA LEU A 115 8.89 -6.64 -53.03
C LEU A 115 8.17 -7.88 -53.56
N ARG A 116 7.40 -7.74 -54.64
CA ARG A 116 6.69 -8.86 -55.27
C ARG A 116 7.68 -9.83 -55.91
N SER A 117 8.67 -9.30 -56.64
CA SER A 117 9.75 -10.09 -57.25
C SER A 117 10.57 -10.85 -56.21
N LEU A 118 10.95 -10.16 -55.13
CA LEU A 118 11.68 -10.77 -54.01
C LEU A 118 10.89 -11.91 -53.35
N LYS A 119 9.56 -11.74 -53.16
CA LYS A 119 8.67 -12.79 -52.67
C LYS A 119 8.59 -13.99 -53.63
N TYR A 120 8.56 -13.76 -54.95
CA TYR A 120 8.58 -14.84 -55.93
C TYR A 120 9.89 -15.63 -55.89
N LEU A 121 11.03 -14.95 -55.81
CA LEU A 121 12.35 -15.57 -55.69
C LEU A 121 12.50 -16.38 -54.40
N PHE A 122 12.01 -15.85 -53.27
CA PHE A 122 12.00 -16.58 -51.99
C PHE A 122 11.19 -17.89 -52.08
N ARG A 123 10.07 -17.87 -52.82
CA ARG A 123 9.18 -19.03 -52.99
C ARG A 123 9.75 -20.12 -53.91
N GLN A 124 10.73 -19.80 -54.74
CA GLN A 124 11.36 -20.78 -55.65
C GLN A 124 12.59 -21.45 -55.05
N SER A 125 13.03 -21.06 -53.85
CA SER A 125 14.18 -21.67 -53.16
C SER A 125 13.74 -22.60 -52.02
N PRO A 126 13.81 -23.93 -52.19
CA PRO A 126 13.42 -24.88 -51.15
C PRO A 126 14.19 -24.70 -49.84
N ARG A 127 15.48 -24.34 -49.92
CA ARG A 127 16.33 -24.06 -48.75
C ARG A 127 15.82 -22.85 -47.95
N LEU A 128 15.40 -21.77 -48.61
CA LEU A 128 14.90 -20.58 -47.92
C LEU A 128 13.53 -20.82 -47.27
N ILE A 129 12.69 -21.67 -47.87
CA ILE A 129 11.41 -22.11 -47.27
C ILE A 129 11.66 -22.93 -46.00
N ASP A 130 12.62 -23.87 -46.03
CA ASP A 130 12.94 -24.72 -44.88
C ASP A 130 13.53 -23.90 -43.71
N ILE A 131 14.41 -22.94 -44.02
CA ILE A 131 14.90 -21.95 -43.04
C ILE A 131 13.75 -21.11 -42.48
N SER A 132 12.84 -20.63 -43.33
CA SER A 132 11.67 -19.87 -42.87
C SER A 132 10.79 -20.70 -41.94
N ASN A 133 10.52 -21.96 -42.28
CA ASN A 133 9.68 -22.85 -41.46
C ASN A 133 10.35 -23.19 -40.13
N THR A 134 11.66 -23.48 -40.13
CA THR A 134 12.42 -23.70 -38.89
C THR A 134 12.48 -22.43 -38.03
N CYS A 135 12.63 -21.24 -38.61
CA CYS A 135 12.51 -19.98 -37.87
C CYS A 135 11.12 -19.80 -37.24
N VAL A 136 10.04 -20.08 -37.97
CA VAL A 136 8.67 -20.01 -37.43
C VAL A 136 8.47 -21.04 -36.32
N TRP A 137 8.96 -22.27 -36.49
CA TRP A 137 8.89 -23.31 -35.46
C TRP A 137 9.66 -22.92 -34.19
N LEU A 138 10.90 -22.46 -34.34
CA LEU A 138 11.71 -21.96 -33.21
C LEU A 138 11.04 -20.78 -32.51
N TYR A 139 10.42 -19.88 -33.28
CA TYR A 139 9.66 -18.76 -32.71
C TYR A 139 8.45 -19.27 -31.91
N MET A 140 7.67 -20.20 -32.46
CA MET A 140 6.53 -20.82 -31.78
C MET A 140 6.96 -21.52 -30.49
N VAL A 141 8.05 -22.31 -30.52
CA VAL A 141 8.59 -23.00 -29.34
C VAL A 141 9.05 -21.99 -28.27
N ASN A 142 9.75 -20.93 -28.67
CA ASN A 142 10.16 -19.87 -27.73
C ASN A 142 8.96 -19.14 -27.11
N VAL A 143 7.92 -18.86 -27.90
CA VAL A 143 6.69 -18.25 -27.39
C VAL A 143 6.00 -19.18 -26.38
N SER A 144 5.81 -20.46 -26.71
CA SER A 144 5.19 -21.45 -25.80
C SER A 144 5.99 -21.65 -24.51
N PHE A 145 7.32 -21.69 -24.59
CA PHE A 145 8.18 -21.76 -23.40
C PHE A 145 8.10 -20.47 -22.57
N SER A 146 8.04 -19.30 -23.22
CA SER A 146 7.89 -18.01 -22.55
C SER A 146 6.54 -17.87 -21.84
N THR A 147 5.47 -18.45 -22.38
CA THR A 147 4.15 -18.46 -21.73
C THR A 147 4.14 -19.42 -20.54
N ASP A 148 4.67 -20.64 -20.67
CA ASP A 148 4.78 -21.60 -19.55
C ASP A 148 5.56 -21.01 -18.36
N LEU A 149 6.70 -20.38 -18.63
CA LEU A 149 7.48 -19.71 -17.60
C LEU A 149 6.69 -18.60 -16.91
N ARG A 150 5.93 -17.79 -17.66
CA ARG A 150 5.07 -16.74 -17.09
C ARG A 150 3.97 -17.31 -16.22
N ASP A 151 3.33 -18.39 -16.65
CA ASP A 151 2.26 -19.04 -15.88
C ASP A 151 2.83 -19.62 -14.57
N ARG A 152 4.01 -20.24 -14.62
CA ARG A 152 4.70 -20.75 -13.42
C ARG A 152 5.13 -19.64 -12.46
N ILE A 153 5.60 -18.50 -12.98
CA ILE A 153 5.94 -17.32 -12.17
C ILE A 153 4.68 -16.79 -11.49
N THR A 154 3.60 -16.59 -12.25
CA THR A 154 2.31 -16.10 -11.73
C THR A 154 1.74 -17.04 -10.66
N ALA A 155 1.82 -18.35 -10.88
CA ALA A 155 1.39 -19.35 -9.90
C ALA A 155 2.26 -19.31 -8.63
N SER A 156 3.57 -19.06 -8.75
CA SER A 156 4.48 -18.91 -7.61
C SER A 156 4.24 -17.61 -6.84
N GLU A 157 3.94 -16.51 -7.53
CA GLU A 157 3.58 -15.23 -6.93
C GLU A 157 2.27 -15.35 -6.16
N ASN A 158 1.24 -15.96 -6.75
CA ASN A 158 -0.03 -16.23 -6.06
C ASN A 158 0.15 -17.13 -4.84
N LYS A 159 1.05 -18.13 -4.90
CA LYS A 159 1.38 -18.94 -3.73
C LYS A 159 2.08 -18.11 -2.65
N SER A 160 2.96 -17.18 -3.04
CA SER A 160 3.69 -16.34 -2.10
C SER A 160 2.75 -15.37 -1.38
N THR A 161 1.82 -14.73 -2.09
CA THR A 161 0.82 -13.84 -1.47
C THR A 161 -0.11 -14.60 -0.52
N VAL A 162 -0.51 -15.82 -0.87
CA VAL A 162 -1.29 -16.70 0.02
C VAL A 162 -0.49 -17.10 1.25
N LEU A 163 0.81 -17.40 1.11
CA LEU A 163 1.66 -17.73 2.25
C LEU A 163 1.89 -16.52 3.17
N GLU A 164 2.11 -15.34 2.61
CA GLU A 164 2.27 -14.09 3.36
C GLU A 164 1.01 -13.75 4.16
N SER A 165 -0.18 -13.87 3.55
CA SER A 165 -1.44 -13.65 4.27
C SER A 165 -1.67 -14.67 5.40
N ARG A 166 -1.36 -15.94 5.17
CA ARG A 166 -1.43 -16.98 6.21
C ARG A 166 -0.42 -16.74 7.33
N LEU A 167 0.80 -16.33 6.98
CA LEU A 167 1.84 -16.01 7.96
C LEU A 167 1.41 -14.85 8.84
N SER A 168 0.93 -13.76 8.24
CA SER A 168 0.41 -12.60 8.97
C SER A 168 -0.75 -12.98 9.90
N SER A 169 -1.70 -13.78 9.42
CA SER A 169 -2.80 -14.29 10.27
C SER A 169 -2.28 -15.15 11.43
N SER A 170 -1.30 -16.01 11.18
CA SER A 170 -0.72 -16.87 12.21
C SER A 170 0.08 -16.07 13.24
N GLU A 171 0.83 -15.05 12.81
CA GLU A 171 1.54 -14.13 13.69
C GLU A 171 0.58 -13.39 14.61
N THR A 172 -0.55 -12.90 14.10
CA THR A 172 -1.56 -12.23 14.95
C THR A 172 -2.15 -13.16 16.00
N GLU A 173 -2.46 -14.40 15.65
CA GLU A 173 -2.98 -15.40 16.58
C GLU A 173 -1.96 -15.74 17.67
N VAL A 174 -0.68 -15.88 17.30
CA VAL A 174 0.39 -16.14 18.26
C VAL A 174 0.54 -14.99 19.27
N GLU A 175 0.48 -13.74 18.82
CA GLU A 175 0.56 -12.58 19.72
C GLU A 175 -0.65 -12.48 20.64
N GLU A 176 -1.85 -12.80 20.16
CA GLU A 176 -3.07 -12.88 20.98
C GLU A 176 -2.95 -13.95 22.06
N LEU A 177 -2.54 -15.18 21.69
CA LEU A 177 -2.34 -16.28 22.64
C LEU A 177 -1.26 -15.97 23.67
N LYS A 178 -0.17 -15.31 23.27
CA LYS A 178 0.86 -14.83 24.21
C LYS A 178 0.28 -13.84 25.20
N ARG A 179 -0.54 -12.89 24.74
CA ARG A 179 -1.20 -11.90 25.60
C ARG A 179 -2.13 -12.57 26.58
N GLU A 180 -3.02 -13.45 26.12
CA GLU A 180 -3.92 -14.20 26.99
C GLU A 180 -3.15 -15.01 28.04
N ASN A 181 -2.06 -15.68 27.66
CA ASN A 181 -1.25 -16.46 28.59
C ASN A 181 -0.46 -15.60 29.60
N ALA A 182 -0.17 -14.35 29.26
CA ALA A 182 0.43 -13.38 30.17
C ALA A 182 -0.61 -12.84 31.17
N GLU A 183 -1.84 -12.60 30.71
CA GLU A 183 -2.96 -12.11 31.52
C GLU A 183 -3.57 -13.19 32.41
N ARG A 184 -3.39 -14.48 32.08
CA ARG A 184 -3.89 -15.59 32.90
C ARG A 184 -3.33 -15.54 34.33
N PRO A 185 -4.19 -15.53 35.36
CA PRO A 185 -3.74 -15.54 36.75
C PRO A 185 -2.98 -16.83 37.02
N LYS A 186 -1.79 -16.69 37.61
CA LYS A 186 -0.92 -17.79 38.00
C LYS A 186 -0.78 -17.74 39.51
N VAL A 187 -1.13 -18.82 40.18
CA VAL A 187 -1.02 -18.95 41.63
C VAL A 187 -0.45 -20.32 41.93
N ALA A 188 0.69 -20.36 42.59
CA ALA A 188 1.32 -21.59 43.06
C ALA A 188 2.22 -21.27 44.24
N PHE A 189 2.09 -22.05 45.31
CA PHE A 189 2.84 -21.81 46.53
C PHE A 189 3.22 -23.12 47.22
N SER A 190 4.32 -23.06 47.97
CA SER A 190 4.77 -24.16 48.82
C SER A 190 5.62 -23.60 49.96
N PHE A 191 5.29 -24.03 51.17
CA PHE A 191 5.90 -23.55 52.40
C PHE A 191 6.17 -24.70 53.37
N ALA A 192 7.18 -24.51 54.23
CA ALA A 192 7.33 -25.25 55.48
C ALA A 192 6.96 -24.36 56.67
N LEU A 193 6.63 -24.96 57.81
CA LEU A 193 6.06 -24.26 58.94
C LEU A 193 7.10 -23.32 59.58
N THR A 194 8.19 -23.87 60.11
CA THR A 194 9.21 -23.12 60.86
C THR A 194 10.43 -24.00 61.18
N ASP A 195 11.44 -23.42 61.83
CA ASP A 195 12.60 -24.13 62.42
C ASP A 195 12.56 -24.16 63.96
N ALA A 196 11.44 -23.75 64.57
CA ALA A 196 11.30 -23.63 66.02
C ALA A 196 11.20 -24.98 66.77
N GLY A 197 11.20 -26.11 66.06
CA GLY A 197 10.95 -27.42 66.65
C GLY A 197 9.49 -27.58 67.02
N ARG A 198 9.22 -27.76 68.31
CA ARG A 198 7.86 -28.00 68.82
C ARG A 198 7.07 -26.70 68.94
N ILE A 199 5.87 -26.70 68.39
CA ILE A 199 4.86 -25.65 68.52
C ILE A 199 3.64 -26.23 69.26
N GLY A 200 3.25 -25.58 70.36
CA GLY A 200 2.15 -26.02 71.22
C GLY A 200 2.52 -27.14 72.22
N PRO A 201 1.55 -27.65 72.99
CA PRO A 201 0.13 -27.31 72.94
C PRO A 201 -0.16 -25.92 73.48
N PHE A 202 -1.19 -25.30 72.91
CA PHE A 202 -1.75 -24.03 73.40
C PHE A 202 -3.11 -24.27 74.05
N ASN A 203 -3.54 -23.33 74.89
CA ASN A 203 -4.87 -23.35 75.51
C ASN A 203 -5.99 -22.85 74.57
N THR A 204 -5.64 -22.37 73.38
CA THR A 204 -6.55 -21.85 72.36
C THR A 204 -6.14 -22.38 70.99
N ASP A 205 -7.05 -22.27 70.03
CA ASP A 205 -6.76 -22.55 68.62
C ASP A 205 -5.79 -21.50 68.07
N ILE A 206 -4.73 -21.93 67.37
CA ILE A 206 -3.70 -21.04 66.83
C ILE A 206 -3.60 -21.20 65.31
N THR A 207 -3.71 -20.10 64.57
CA THR A 207 -3.45 -20.09 63.13
C THR A 207 -1.98 -20.43 62.85
N LEU A 208 -1.77 -21.44 62.02
CA LEU A 208 -0.43 -21.88 61.62
C LEU A 208 0.16 -20.92 60.59
N LYS A 209 1.32 -20.36 60.93
CA LYS A 209 2.06 -19.42 60.07
C LYS A 209 3.24 -20.15 59.43
N PHE A 210 3.14 -20.45 58.14
CA PHE A 210 4.19 -21.13 57.41
C PHE A 210 5.20 -20.10 56.91
N THR A 211 6.27 -19.90 57.69
CA THR A 211 7.23 -18.81 57.48
C THR A 211 8.36 -19.18 56.52
N LYS A 212 8.59 -20.47 56.27
CA LYS A 212 9.67 -20.94 55.37
C LYS A 212 9.14 -21.02 53.94
N VAL A 213 9.46 -20.01 53.13
CA VAL A 213 8.96 -19.87 51.76
C VAL A 213 9.85 -20.59 50.75
N PHE A 214 9.29 -21.58 50.05
CA PHE A 214 9.93 -22.16 48.86
C PHE A 214 9.43 -21.46 47.59
N THR A 215 8.11 -21.32 47.46
CA THR A 215 7.45 -20.65 46.32
C THR A 215 6.23 -19.88 46.82
N ASN A 216 6.00 -18.68 46.28
CA ASN A 216 4.77 -17.90 46.53
C ASN A 216 4.36 -17.09 45.29
N PHE A 217 4.19 -17.78 44.16
CA PHE A 217 3.79 -17.15 42.90
C PHE A 217 2.34 -16.64 43.02
N GLY A 218 2.11 -15.41 42.55
CA GLY A 218 0.83 -14.71 42.71
C GLY A 218 0.66 -14.03 44.07
N GLN A 219 1.61 -14.21 45.01
CA GLN A 219 1.65 -13.56 46.33
C GLN A 219 0.33 -13.66 47.12
N ALA A 220 -0.41 -14.76 46.90
CA ALA A 220 -1.74 -14.97 47.48
C ALA A 220 -1.69 -15.43 48.95
N TYR A 221 -0.54 -15.92 49.43
CA TYR A 221 -0.33 -16.29 50.82
C TYR A 221 0.53 -15.26 51.54
N ASN A 222 0.12 -14.89 52.76
CA ASN A 222 0.88 -14.01 53.65
C ASN A 222 1.52 -14.81 54.80
N PRO A 223 2.85 -15.01 54.81
CA PRO A 223 3.56 -15.76 55.85
C PRO A 223 3.46 -15.16 57.25
N ASN A 224 3.21 -13.85 57.38
CA ASN A 224 3.10 -13.17 58.66
C ASN A 224 1.77 -13.45 59.37
N THR A 225 0.72 -13.75 58.60
CA THR A 225 -0.62 -14.04 59.12
C THR A 225 -0.97 -15.52 59.07
N GLY A 226 -0.36 -16.28 58.16
CA GLY A 226 -0.68 -17.68 57.94
C GLY A 226 -1.84 -17.90 56.96
N ILE A 227 -2.21 -16.86 56.21
CA ILE A 227 -3.49 -16.79 55.49
C ILE A 227 -3.26 -16.74 53.98
N PHE A 228 -4.00 -17.58 53.25
CA PHE A 228 -4.17 -17.49 51.81
C PHE A 228 -5.43 -16.69 51.47
N ILE A 229 -5.35 -15.78 50.52
CA ILE A 229 -6.48 -15.00 49.98
C ILE A 229 -6.54 -15.26 48.47
N ALA A 230 -7.67 -15.76 47.98
CA ALA A 230 -7.86 -16.04 46.56
C ALA A 230 -7.80 -14.75 45.72
N PRO A 231 -6.81 -14.58 44.81
CA PRO A 231 -6.67 -13.34 44.04
C PRO A 231 -7.67 -13.24 42.89
N THR A 232 -8.22 -14.37 42.45
CA THR A 232 -9.23 -14.50 41.39
C THR A 232 -10.23 -15.58 41.78
N ARG A 233 -11.40 -15.55 41.15
CA ARG A 233 -12.32 -16.68 41.18
C ARG A 233 -11.70 -17.86 40.42
N GLY A 234 -11.79 -19.06 41.00
CA GLY A 234 -11.17 -20.24 40.39
C GLY A 234 -11.28 -21.50 41.23
N VAL A 235 -10.80 -22.61 40.67
CA VAL A 235 -10.66 -23.88 41.39
C VAL A 235 -9.23 -24.05 41.86
N TYR A 236 -9.05 -24.24 43.16
CA TYR A 236 -7.75 -24.30 43.82
C TYR A 236 -7.52 -25.68 44.44
N TYR A 237 -6.29 -26.17 44.32
CA TYR A 237 -5.82 -27.35 45.03
C TYR A 237 -5.00 -26.93 46.25
N PHE A 238 -5.31 -27.49 47.41
CA PHE A 238 -4.56 -27.30 48.64
C PHE A 238 -4.14 -28.65 49.20
N ARG A 239 -2.91 -28.74 49.70
CA ARG A 239 -2.41 -29.92 50.42
C ARG A 239 -1.58 -29.47 51.60
N PHE A 240 -1.72 -30.18 52.71
CA PHE A 240 -0.83 -30.03 53.84
C PHE A 240 -0.37 -31.39 54.36
N SER A 241 0.82 -31.40 54.95
CA SER A 241 1.33 -32.48 55.78
C SER A 241 1.73 -31.87 57.11
N ALA A 242 1.31 -32.46 58.21
CA ALA A 242 1.63 -32.05 59.55
C ALA A 242 2.27 -33.22 60.30
N MET A 243 3.29 -32.93 61.11
CA MET A 243 4.00 -33.95 61.87
C MET A 243 4.11 -33.53 63.33
N ASN A 244 4.10 -34.50 64.23
CA ASN A 244 4.51 -34.31 65.62
C ASN A 244 5.37 -35.51 66.03
N ASN A 245 6.45 -35.27 66.78
CA ASN A 245 7.42 -36.30 67.20
C ASN A 245 7.46 -36.51 68.73
N ASN A 246 6.56 -35.87 69.48
CA ASN A 246 6.54 -35.99 70.93
C ASN A 246 5.98 -37.34 71.41
N ARG A 247 6.39 -37.77 72.60
CA ARG A 247 5.71 -38.87 73.31
C ARG A 247 4.32 -38.40 73.77
N ASN A 248 3.33 -39.29 73.69
CA ASN A 248 1.92 -38.97 73.96
C ASN A 248 1.43 -37.74 73.17
N ALA A 249 1.80 -37.68 71.89
CA ALA A 249 1.50 -36.56 71.01
C ALA A 249 0.05 -36.60 70.51
N TRP A 250 -0.62 -35.46 70.65
CA TRP A 250 -1.90 -35.18 70.02
C TRP A 250 -1.61 -34.21 68.87
N LEU A 251 -1.97 -34.60 67.64
CA LEU A 251 -1.80 -33.77 66.45
C LEU A 251 -3.17 -33.50 65.83
N GLY A 252 -3.54 -32.22 65.73
CA GLY A 252 -4.86 -31.82 65.25
C GLY A 252 -4.77 -30.55 64.43
N VAL A 253 -5.07 -30.64 63.14
CA VAL A 253 -5.06 -29.50 62.20
C VAL A 253 -6.45 -29.34 61.59
N LYS A 254 -7.01 -28.14 61.74
CA LYS A 254 -8.28 -27.72 61.16
C LYS A 254 -8.02 -26.91 59.89
N LEU A 255 -8.84 -27.12 58.87
CA LEU A 255 -8.89 -26.26 57.67
C LEU A 255 -10.09 -25.33 57.77
N TYR A 256 -9.86 -24.04 57.54
CA TYR A 256 -10.87 -23.00 57.52
C TYR A 256 -11.01 -22.38 56.12
N LEU A 257 -12.25 -22.09 55.74
CA LEU A 257 -12.64 -21.25 54.60
C LEU A 257 -13.59 -20.18 55.12
N ASN A 258 -13.22 -18.89 54.99
CA ASN A 258 -14.03 -17.74 55.44
C ASN A 258 -14.57 -17.92 56.87
N ASP A 259 -13.67 -18.15 57.83
CA ASP A 259 -13.97 -18.39 59.25
C ASP A 259 -14.83 -19.63 59.56
N LYS A 260 -15.23 -20.41 58.55
CA LYS A 260 -15.92 -21.68 58.72
C LYS A 260 -14.93 -22.84 58.66
N LYS A 261 -14.90 -23.64 59.73
CA LYS A 261 -14.18 -24.92 59.74
C LYS A 261 -14.82 -25.87 58.73
N ILE A 262 -14.05 -26.30 57.73
CA ILE A 262 -14.50 -27.26 56.71
C ILE A 262 -13.91 -28.65 56.91
N ALA A 263 -12.82 -28.80 57.66
CA ALA A 263 -12.28 -30.10 58.03
C ALA A 263 -11.50 -30.08 59.35
N LEU A 264 -11.44 -31.24 59.98
CA LEU A 264 -10.56 -31.56 61.12
C LEU A 264 -9.76 -32.80 60.75
N ASN A 265 -8.45 -32.74 60.90
CA ASN A 265 -7.56 -33.86 60.69
C ASN A 265 -6.78 -34.08 61.98
N ASP A 266 -7.06 -35.19 62.66
CA ASP A 266 -6.69 -35.43 64.04
C ASP A 266 -6.17 -36.85 64.19
N ASP A 267 -5.08 -37.01 64.92
CA ASP A 267 -4.50 -38.32 65.24
C ASP A 267 -3.77 -38.26 66.58
N ILE A 268 -3.62 -39.42 67.22
CA ILE A 268 -2.94 -39.56 68.51
C ILE A 268 -2.00 -40.77 68.53
N LYS A 269 -0.80 -40.59 69.06
CA LYS A 269 0.15 -41.69 69.31
C LYS A 269 0.86 -41.56 70.65
N SER A 270 1.09 -42.71 71.29
CA SER A 270 1.85 -42.81 72.52
C SER A 270 3.37 -42.72 72.29
N VAL A 271 3.89 -43.36 71.24
CA VAL A 271 5.31 -43.42 70.90
C VAL A 271 5.53 -43.27 69.39
N GLY A 272 6.59 -42.55 69.02
CA GLY A 272 7.03 -42.36 67.64
C GLY A 272 6.41 -41.14 66.96
N ASN A 273 6.73 -40.96 65.68
CA ASN A 273 6.23 -39.85 64.89
C ASN A 273 4.78 -40.09 64.46
N ILE A 274 3.97 -39.05 64.57
CA ILE A 274 2.62 -39.01 64.05
C ILE A 274 2.56 -38.02 62.89
N ARG A 275 1.80 -38.38 61.85
CA ARG A 275 1.64 -37.55 60.65
C ARG A 275 0.21 -37.53 60.21
N VAL A 276 -0.26 -36.34 59.87
CA VAL A 276 -1.58 -36.11 59.30
C VAL A 276 -1.39 -35.40 57.97
N THR A 277 -1.93 -35.95 56.90
CA THR A 277 -1.81 -35.38 55.55
C THR A 277 -3.17 -35.41 54.89
N ASN A 278 -3.58 -34.30 54.30
CA ASN A 278 -4.82 -34.25 53.52
C ASN A 278 -4.71 -33.21 52.40
N ALA A 279 -5.64 -33.30 51.46
CA ALA A 279 -5.75 -32.37 50.34
C ALA A 279 -7.21 -32.04 50.02
N TYR A 280 -7.44 -30.85 49.48
CA TYR A 280 -8.76 -30.34 49.15
C TYR A 280 -8.72 -29.63 47.80
N VAL A 281 -9.75 -29.85 47.01
CA VAL A 281 -10.04 -29.06 45.81
C VAL A 281 -11.22 -28.17 46.15
N LEU A 282 -11.03 -26.86 46.13
CA LEU A 282 -12.03 -25.88 46.54
C LEU A 282 -12.24 -24.88 45.40
N GLN A 283 -13.51 -24.62 45.06
CA GLN A 283 -13.85 -23.46 44.27
C GLN A 283 -13.92 -22.26 45.20
N LEU A 284 -13.16 -21.20 44.88
CA LEU A 284 -13.05 -19.99 45.67
C LEU A 284 -13.49 -18.79 44.84
N GLU A 285 -14.16 -17.85 45.50
CA GLU A 285 -14.40 -16.52 44.99
C GLU A 285 -13.20 -15.61 45.27
N LYS A 286 -13.06 -14.51 44.49
CA LYS A 286 -11.99 -13.53 44.75
C LYS A 286 -12.17 -12.94 46.15
N GLY A 287 -11.12 -12.99 46.96
CA GLY A 287 -11.12 -12.53 48.34
C GLY A 287 -11.43 -13.60 49.38
N ASP A 288 -11.82 -14.81 48.96
CA ASP A 288 -11.99 -15.93 49.89
C ASP A 288 -10.69 -16.26 50.62
N VAL A 289 -10.83 -16.59 51.89
CA VAL A 289 -9.73 -16.74 52.84
C VAL A 289 -9.60 -18.19 53.28
N VAL A 290 -8.41 -18.77 53.10
CA VAL A 290 -8.10 -20.16 53.49
C VAL A 290 -6.89 -20.19 54.42
N TYR A 291 -7.00 -20.92 55.53
CA TYR A 291 -5.91 -21.04 56.50
C TYR A 291 -6.03 -22.33 57.32
N LEU A 292 -4.89 -22.73 57.89
CA LEU A 292 -4.78 -23.90 58.76
C LEU A 292 -4.66 -23.46 60.22
N VAL A 293 -5.31 -24.19 61.11
CA VAL A 293 -5.35 -23.89 62.55
C VAL A 293 -4.93 -25.13 63.33
N LEU A 294 -3.95 -24.97 64.22
CA LEU A 294 -3.60 -25.95 65.23
C LEU A 294 -4.69 -25.96 66.30
N ARG A 295 -5.27 -27.14 66.54
CA ARG A 295 -6.32 -27.33 67.53
C ARG A 295 -5.79 -27.10 68.94
N THR A 296 -6.57 -26.43 69.79
CA THR A 296 -6.28 -26.30 71.24
C THR A 296 -5.93 -27.66 71.86
N GLY A 297 -4.92 -27.68 72.74
CA GLY A 297 -4.39 -28.91 73.36
C GLY A 297 -3.51 -29.79 72.46
N HIS A 298 -3.33 -29.45 71.18
CA HIS A 298 -2.51 -30.25 70.24
C HIS A 298 -1.18 -29.54 69.95
N ALA A 299 -0.18 -30.33 69.57
CA ALA A 299 1.14 -29.82 69.19
C ALA A 299 1.52 -30.27 67.78
N ILE A 300 2.42 -29.52 67.17
CA ILE A 300 3.01 -29.79 65.86
C ILE A 300 4.52 -29.57 65.94
N PHE A 301 5.27 -30.23 65.07
CA PHE A 301 6.72 -30.16 65.02
C PHE A 301 7.19 -29.81 63.62
N ASP A 302 8.17 -28.92 63.53
CA ASP A 302 8.91 -28.65 62.32
C ASP A 302 10.34 -28.18 62.62
N ASP A 303 11.28 -28.58 61.79
CA ASP A 303 12.70 -28.22 61.90
C ASP A 303 13.31 -28.04 60.50
N TYR A 304 14.64 -28.02 60.43
CA TYR A 304 15.37 -27.83 59.17
C TYR A 304 15.04 -28.91 58.11
N ASN A 305 14.46 -30.05 58.50
CA ASN A 305 14.03 -31.13 57.60
C ASN A 305 12.62 -30.92 57.00
N ASN A 306 11.90 -29.85 57.34
CA ASN A 306 10.62 -29.47 56.74
C ASN A 306 9.56 -30.58 56.78
N HIS A 307 9.23 -31.05 57.98
CA HIS A 307 8.24 -32.11 58.19
C HIS A 307 6.81 -31.65 58.02
N THR A 308 6.53 -30.39 58.35
CA THR A 308 5.21 -29.79 58.25
C THR A 308 5.17 -28.81 57.09
N THR A 309 4.34 -29.09 56.08
CA THR A 309 4.29 -28.34 54.83
C THR A 309 2.87 -27.98 54.44
N PHE A 310 2.74 -26.86 53.73
CA PHE A 310 1.49 -26.40 53.12
C PHE A 310 1.77 -25.91 51.71
N SER A 311 1.05 -26.47 50.75
CA SER A 311 1.22 -26.18 49.32
C SER A 311 -0.13 -26.07 48.64
N GLY A 312 -0.17 -25.31 47.55
CA GLY A 312 -1.37 -25.18 46.75
C GLY A 312 -1.16 -24.40 45.47
N PHE A 313 -2.12 -24.48 44.57
CA PHE A 313 -2.09 -23.80 43.28
C PHE A 313 -3.50 -23.63 42.69
N LEU A 314 -3.63 -22.65 41.80
CA LEU A 314 -4.82 -22.47 40.96
C LEU A 314 -4.79 -23.52 39.83
N LEU A 315 -5.82 -24.35 39.73
CA LEU A 315 -5.99 -25.30 38.63
C LEU A 315 -6.43 -24.56 37.37
N PHE A 316 -7.49 -23.76 37.48
CA PHE A 316 -7.99 -22.90 36.42
C PHE A 316 -8.91 -21.81 36.98
N PRO A 317 -8.90 -20.60 36.41
CA PRO A 317 -9.91 -19.57 36.69
C PRO A 317 -11.29 -20.02 36.15
N VAL A 318 -12.38 -19.53 36.76
CA VAL A 318 -13.78 -19.86 36.38
C VAL A 318 -14.58 -18.60 36.18
#